data_AF-L1IRF0-F1
#
_entry.id   AF-L1IRF0-F1
#
_cell.length_a   1.000
_cell.length_b   1.000
_cell.length_c   1.000
_cell.angle_alpha   90.00
_cell.angle_beta   90.00
_cell.angle_gamma   90.00
#
_symmetry.space_group_name_H-M   'P 1'
#
loop_
_entity.id
_entity.type
_entity.pdbx_description
1 polymer ?
#
loop_
_entity_poly.entity_id
_entity_poly.type
_entity_poly.pdbx_seq_one_letter_code
_entity_poly.pdbx_strand_id
1 'polypeptide(L)'
;MYNFGAPKVGDDEFVRRYNDLVPNSFRVVNDADVIVRLPRNKGVGSIPGATNYYHIGRTVLLSPDAPVWVEGESAGDDPLSERWESLSDLLEAEVNLMQTLVEGRGFVQHVENGYYEAMLSMLQRTRPTGMTLTEGERSDMTLTEGERSVRGAT
;
A
#
# COMPACT_ATOMS: atom_id res chain seq x y z
N MET A 1 10.44 -1.40 11.49
CA MET A 1 9.57 -2.50 11.00
C MET A 1 9.04 -2.11 9.63
N TYR A 2 8.84 -3.05 8.71
CA TYR A 2 8.21 -2.80 7.41
C TYR A 2 6.98 -3.69 7.28
N ASN A 3 5.83 -3.10 6.95
CA ASN A 3 4.63 -3.86 6.61
C ASN A 3 4.00 -3.33 5.31
N PHE A 4 3.19 -4.18 4.68
CA PHE A 4 2.46 -3.89 3.46
C PHE A 4 0.99 -4.19 3.72
N GLY A 5 0.10 -3.25 3.36
CA GLY A 5 -1.33 -3.51 3.45
C GLY A 5 -1.91 -3.60 4.86
N ALA A 6 -1.13 -3.36 5.93
CA ALA A 6 -1.59 -3.62 7.28
C ALA A 6 -2.83 -2.78 7.64
N PRO A 7 -3.96 -3.39 8.03
CA PRO A 7 -5.13 -2.66 8.52
C PRO A 7 -4.83 -1.97 9.85
N LYS A 8 -5.75 -1.11 10.30
CA LYS A 8 -5.65 -0.43 11.60
C LYS A 8 -5.88 -1.44 12.72
N VAL A 9 -5.09 -1.36 13.78
CA VAL A 9 -5.10 -2.36 14.87
C VAL A 9 -4.99 -1.77 16.27
N GLY A 10 -4.56 -0.52 16.42
CA GLY A 10 -4.34 0.11 17.72
C GLY A 10 -5.21 1.33 17.95
N ASP A 11 -5.58 1.57 19.20
CA ASP A 11 -6.14 2.85 19.63
C ASP A 11 -5.04 3.94 19.73
N ASP A 12 -5.44 5.15 20.13
CA ASP A 12 -4.55 6.30 20.28
C ASP A 12 -3.36 6.02 21.23
N GLU A 13 -3.60 5.30 22.33
CA GLU A 13 -2.55 5.02 23.31
C GLU A 13 -1.54 4.00 22.77
N PHE A 14 -2.03 2.93 22.13
CA PHE A 14 -1.19 1.93 21.49
C PHE A 14 -0.32 2.55 20.42
N VAL A 15 -0.90 3.35 19.52
CA VAL A 15 -0.15 3.96 18.41
C VAL A 15 0.94 4.88 18.93
N ARG A 16 0.64 5.72 19.92
CA ARG A 16 1.63 6.60 20.53
C ARG A 16 2.79 5.80 21.13
N ARG A 17 2.50 4.81 21.98
CA ARG A 17 3.53 3.99 22.64
C ARG A 17 4.36 3.20 21.62
N TYR A 18 3.74 2.66 20.58
CA TYR A 18 4.45 1.93 19.53
C TYR A 18 5.42 2.84 18.77
N ASN A 19 4.95 4.00 18.32
CA ASN A 19 5.76 4.93 17.53
C ASN A 19 6.94 5.49 18.36
N ASP A 20 6.76 5.68 19.67
CA ASP A 20 7.84 6.06 20.59
C ASP A 20 8.91 4.96 20.73
N LEU A 21 8.50 3.69 20.80
CA LEU A 21 9.40 2.55 21.00
C LEU A 21 10.05 2.05 19.71
N VAL A 22 9.39 2.20 18.56
CA VAL A 22 9.83 1.66 17.26
C VAL A 22 9.76 2.73 16.16
N PRO A 23 10.57 3.80 16.26
CA PRO A 23 10.43 5.01 15.44
C PRO A 23 10.70 4.79 13.95
N ASN A 24 11.54 3.81 13.59
CA ASN A 24 11.87 3.47 12.20
C ASN A 24 10.93 2.38 11.68
N SER A 25 9.63 2.65 11.73
CA SER A 25 8.59 1.77 11.21
C SER A 25 7.89 2.40 10.04
N PHE A 26 7.71 1.63 8.98
CA PHE A 26 7.09 2.06 7.73
C PHE A 26 5.94 1.13 7.37
N ARG A 27 4.85 1.73 6.91
CA ARG A 27 3.67 1.06 6.37
C ARG A 27 3.53 1.45 4.92
N VAL A 28 3.78 0.51 4.02
CA VAL A 28 3.62 0.71 2.59
C VAL A 28 2.17 0.37 2.22
N VAL A 29 1.52 1.29 1.50
CA VAL A 29 0.11 1.21 1.15
C VAL A 29 -0.05 1.41 -0.35
N ASN A 30 -0.80 0.53 -1.00
CA ASN A 30 -1.30 0.74 -2.35
C ASN A 30 -2.58 1.60 -2.27
N ASP A 31 -2.68 2.66 -3.07
CA ASP A 31 -3.83 3.60 -3.03
C ASP A 31 -5.19 2.95 -3.28
N ALA A 32 -5.19 1.89 -4.09
CA ALA A 32 -6.34 1.07 -4.41
C ALA A 32 -6.69 0.03 -3.33
N ASP A 33 -5.83 -0.20 -2.34
CA ASP A 33 -6.05 -1.20 -1.28
C ASP A 33 -7.09 -0.71 -0.26
N VAL A 34 -8.30 -1.24 -0.38
CA VAL A 34 -9.41 -0.91 0.52
C VAL A 34 -9.30 -1.55 1.91
N ILE A 35 -8.52 -2.63 2.07
CA ILE A 35 -8.39 -3.37 3.33
C ILE A 35 -7.61 -2.55 4.35
N VAL A 36 -6.61 -1.79 3.90
CA VAL A 36 -5.81 -0.89 4.75
C VAL A 36 -6.71 0.12 5.47
N ARG A 37 -7.80 0.56 4.85
CA ARG A 37 -8.71 1.55 5.43
C ARG A 37 -9.54 1.00 6.58
N LEU A 38 -9.47 -0.31 6.86
CA LEU A 38 -10.28 -0.96 7.88
C LEU A 38 -9.56 -1.08 9.23
N PRO A 39 -10.33 -1.09 10.34
CA PRO A 39 -11.73 -0.60 10.43
C PRO A 39 -11.84 0.91 10.17
N ARG A 40 -12.98 1.36 9.63
CA ARG A 40 -13.25 2.78 9.42
C ARG A 40 -13.55 3.49 10.74
N ASN A 41 -12.93 4.64 10.95
CA ASN A 41 -13.27 5.55 12.04
C ASN A 41 -14.53 6.32 11.64
N LYS A 42 -15.51 6.36 12.54
CA LYS A 42 -16.88 6.80 12.21
C LYS A 42 -17.15 8.29 12.48
N GLY A 43 -16.10 9.10 12.61
CA GLY A 43 -16.21 10.55 12.86
C GLY A 43 -16.70 10.92 14.27
N VAL A 44 -16.81 12.23 14.54
CA VAL A 44 -17.21 12.79 15.85
C VAL A 44 -18.68 12.48 16.15
N GLY A 45 -18.93 11.72 17.22
CA GLY A 45 -20.28 11.33 17.65
C GLY A 45 -20.46 9.81 17.83
N SER A 46 -19.42 9.13 18.32
CA SER A 46 -19.35 7.67 18.45
C SER A 46 -20.60 7.06 19.09
N ILE A 47 -21.04 5.94 18.52
CA ILE A 47 -21.87 4.96 19.25
C ILE A 47 -21.13 4.64 20.56
N PRO A 48 -21.79 4.72 21.73
CA PRO A 48 -21.16 4.37 22.99
C PRO A 48 -20.49 2.99 22.91
N GLY A 49 -19.17 2.94 23.11
CA GLY A 49 -18.37 1.71 23.02
C GLY A 49 -17.66 1.43 21.68
N ALA A 50 -17.78 2.31 20.67
CA ALA A 50 -17.01 2.19 19.44
C ALA A 50 -15.68 2.97 19.54
N THR A 51 -14.56 2.25 19.61
CA THR A 51 -13.19 2.82 19.62
C THR A 51 -12.69 3.05 18.20
N ASN A 52 -12.01 4.18 17.97
CA ASN A 52 -11.28 4.43 16.73
C ASN A 52 -9.98 3.63 16.72
N TYR A 53 -9.61 3.12 15.55
CA TYR A 53 -8.33 2.46 15.35
C TYR A 53 -7.49 3.28 14.40
N TYR A 54 -6.18 3.20 14.60
CA TYR A 54 -5.19 3.93 13.84
C TYR A 54 -4.05 3.01 13.45
N HIS A 55 -3.28 3.45 12.47
CA HIS A 55 -2.10 2.75 12.05
C HIS A 55 -0.87 3.19 12.85
N ILE A 56 0.11 2.30 12.89
CA ILE A 56 1.45 2.56 13.40
C ILE A 56 2.43 2.78 12.24
N GLY A 57 3.55 3.44 12.55
CA GLY A 57 4.63 3.71 11.61
C GLY A 57 4.27 4.76 10.56
N ARG A 58 5.30 5.26 9.89
CA ARG A 58 5.20 6.24 8.81
C ARG A 58 4.58 5.62 7.59
N THR A 59 3.57 6.29 7.04
CA THR A 59 2.85 5.85 5.86
C THR A 59 3.62 6.18 4.59
N VAL A 60 3.75 5.21 3.69
CA VAL A 60 4.29 5.37 2.34
C VAL A 60 3.22 4.90 1.36
N LEU A 61 2.62 5.85 0.65
CA LEU A 61 1.56 5.59 -0.32
C LEU A 61 2.15 5.42 -1.72
N LEU A 62 1.83 4.28 -2.32
CA LEU A 62 2.11 3.95 -3.70
C LEU A 62 0.86 4.24 -4.52
N SER A 63 1.02 4.98 -5.62
CA SER A 63 -0.04 5.26 -6.57
C SER A 63 0.52 5.10 -7.98
N PRO A 64 -0.20 4.41 -8.89
CA PRO A 64 0.15 4.39 -10.29
C PRO A 64 0.16 5.80 -10.91
N ASP A 65 -0.69 6.70 -10.41
CA ASP A 65 -1.02 7.99 -11.03
C ASP A 65 -0.38 9.20 -10.32
N ALA A 66 0.06 9.05 -9.06
CA ALA A 66 0.72 10.11 -8.29
C ALA A 66 2.18 9.77 -7.92
N PRO A 67 3.03 10.77 -7.61
CA PRO A 67 4.32 10.51 -6.96
C PRO A 67 4.15 9.77 -5.63
N VAL A 68 5.21 9.10 -5.15
CA VAL A 68 5.21 8.50 -3.81
C VAL A 68 4.86 9.59 -2.78
N TRP A 69 3.84 9.33 -1.96
CA TRP A 69 3.53 10.19 -0.83
C TRP A 69 4.05 9.55 0.45
N VAL A 70 4.85 10.28 1.22
CA VAL A 70 5.48 9.83 2.46
C VAL A 70 5.04 10.75 3.59
N GLU A 71 4.44 10.17 4.63
CA GLU A 71 3.93 10.90 5.78
C GLU A 71 5.06 11.69 6.47
N GLY A 72 4.83 13.01 6.63
CA GLY A 72 5.79 13.93 7.22
C GLY A 72 6.91 14.40 6.28
N GLU A 73 6.98 13.91 5.05
CA GLU A 73 7.98 14.31 4.06
C GLU A 73 7.34 14.92 2.80
N SER A 74 6.23 14.34 2.32
CA SER A 74 5.48 14.86 1.18
C SER A 74 4.56 16.01 1.57
N ALA A 75 4.37 16.96 0.64
CA ALA A 75 3.46 18.07 0.85
C ALA A 75 1.99 17.63 0.78
N GLY A 76 1.13 18.40 1.45
CA GLY A 76 -0.31 18.16 1.49
C GLY A 76 -0.75 17.27 2.64
N ASP A 77 -2.05 17.03 2.70
CA ASP A 77 -2.69 16.19 3.72
C ASP A 77 -2.53 14.69 3.42
N ASP A 78 -2.67 13.86 4.45
CA ASP A 78 -2.70 12.40 4.30
C ASP A 78 -3.85 11.96 3.37
N PRO A 79 -3.56 11.38 2.18
CA PRO A 79 -4.57 10.91 1.23
C PRO A 79 -5.42 9.75 1.77
N LEU A 80 -4.97 9.07 2.82
CA LEU A 80 -5.70 7.99 3.49
C LEU A 80 -6.55 8.48 4.66
N SER A 81 -6.47 9.77 5.02
CA SER A 81 -7.25 10.32 6.12
C SER A 81 -8.75 10.21 5.85
N GLU A 82 -9.48 9.66 6.81
CA GLU A 82 -10.92 9.51 6.73
C GLU A 82 -11.61 10.82 7.06
N ARG A 83 -12.26 11.40 6.05
CA ARG A 83 -12.97 12.68 6.14
C ARG A 83 -14.41 12.46 5.73
N TRP A 84 -15.29 12.27 6.71
CA TRP A 84 -16.73 12.12 6.50
C TRP A 84 -17.41 13.42 6.94
N GLU A 85 -18.16 14.06 6.05
CA GLU A 85 -18.94 15.25 6.38
C GLU A 85 -20.36 14.87 6.82
N SER A 86 -20.84 13.70 6.39
CA SER A 86 -22.18 13.19 6.71
C SER A 86 -22.22 11.67 6.94
N LEU A 87 -23.31 11.19 7.56
CA LEU A 87 -23.60 9.75 7.65
C LEU A 87 -23.76 9.11 6.26
N SER A 88 -24.26 9.86 5.28
CA SER A 88 -24.41 9.38 3.91
C SER A 88 -23.05 9.09 3.28
N ASP A 89 -22.04 9.93 3.51
CA ASP A 89 -20.69 9.73 2.99
C ASP A 89 -20.07 8.45 3.56
N LEU A 90 -20.26 8.23 4.86
CA LEU A 90 -19.81 7.02 5.53
C LEU A 90 -20.53 5.78 4.95
N LEU A 91 -21.85 5.84 4.78
CA LEU A 91 -22.63 4.73 4.21
C LEU A 91 -22.23 4.44 2.77
N GLU A 92 -22.01 5.46 1.95
CA GLU A 92 -21.53 5.32 0.58
C GLU A 92 -20.17 4.63 0.55
N ALA A 93 -19.24 5.04 1.42
CA ALA A 93 -17.93 4.42 1.53
C ALA A 93 -17.99 2.95 2.01
N GLU A 94 -18.97 2.60 2.85
CA GLU A 94 -19.20 1.21 3.27
C GLU A 94 -19.86 0.37 2.17
N VAL A 95 -20.81 0.92 1.40
CA VAL A 95 -21.38 0.24 0.23
C VAL A 95 -20.30 -0.02 -0.82
N ASN A 96 -19.46 0.97 -1.13
CA ASN A 96 -18.35 0.84 -2.07
C ASN A 96 -17.31 -0.19 -1.61
N LEU A 97 -17.03 -0.25 -0.30
CA LEU A 97 -16.19 -1.29 0.28
C LEU A 97 -16.80 -2.67 0.03
N MET A 98 -18.07 -2.87 0.38
CA MET A 98 -18.73 -4.17 0.23
C MET A 98 -18.79 -4.61 -1.23
N GLN A 99 -19.07 -3.70 -2.16
CA GLN A 99 -19.02 -3.99 -3.60
C GLN A 99 -17.62 -4.42 -4.02
N THR A 100 -16.59 -3.69 -3.59
CA THR A 100 -15.18 -4.00 -3.91
C THR A 100 -14.73 -5.37 -3.36
N LEU A 101 -15.23 -5.76 -2.19
CA LEU A 101 -15.00 -7.08 -1.61
C LEU A 101 -15.74 -8.18 -2.36
N VAL A 102 -17.02 -7.96 -2.68
CA VAL A 102 -17.86 -8.93 -3.43
C VAL A 102 -17.32 -9.17 -4.83
N GLU A 103 -16.81 -8.13 -5.49
CA GLU A 103 -16.18 -8.22 -6.81
C GLU A 103 -14.76 -8.82 -6.76
N GLY A 104 -14.19 -9.03 -5.58
CA GLY A 104 -12.84 -9.57 -5.38
C GLY A 104 -11.70 -8.57 -5.67
N ARG A 105 -12.01 -7.35 -6.12
CA ARG A 105 -11.01 -6.30 -6.43
C ARG A 105 -10.17 -5.94 -5.20
N GLY A 106 -10.81 -5.82 -4.03
CA GLY A 106 -10.12 -5.47 -2.80
C GLY A 106 -9.06 -6.49 -2.38
N PHE A 107 -9.29 -7.77 -2.66
CA PHE A 107 -8.30 -8.81 -2.43
C PHE A 107 -7.11 -8.66 -3.38
N VAL A 108 -7.37 -8.51 -4.69
CA VAL A 108 -6.31 -8.37 -5.71
C VAL A 108 -5.41 -7.17 -5.44
N GLN A 109 -6.00 -6.05 -5.01
CA GLN A 109 -5.28 -4.81 -4.69
C GLN A 109 -4.46 -4.90 -3.39
N HIS A 110 -4.86 -5.77 -2.47
CA HIS A 110 -4.24 -5.95 -1.16
C HIS A 110 -3.10 -6.97 -1.16
N VAL A 111 -3.18 -8.00 -2.02
CA VAL A 111 -2.15 -9.05 -2.09
C VAL A 111 -0.92 -8.61 -2.88
N GLU A 112 0.14 -9.41 -2.79
CA GLU A 112 1.47 -9.16 -3.34
C GLU A 112 1.46 -8.60 -4.77
N ASN A 113 0.66 -9.18 -5.66
CA ASN A 113 0.59 -8.73 -7.05
C ASN A 113 0.14 -7.27 -7.17
N GLY A 114 -0.84 -6.82 -6.38
CA GLY A 114 -1.31 -5.44 -6.41
C GLY A 114 -0.22 -4.45 -5.99
N TYR A 115 0.53 -4.79 -4.94
CA TYR A 115 1.67 -3.98 -4.49
C TYR A 115 2.82 -3.99 -5.50
N TYR A 116 3.10 -5.14 -6.09
CA TYR A 116 4.13 -5.29 -7.12
C TYR A 116 3.81 -4.47 -8.37
N GLU A 117 2.57 -4.54 -8.87
CA GLU A 117 2.09 -3.74 -10.00
C GLU A 117 2.19 -2.24 -9.71
N ALA A 118 1.76 -1.79 -8.53
CA ALA A 118 1.89 -0.39 -8.13
C ALA A 118 3.35 0.08 -8.18
N MET A 119 4.28 -0.70 -7.60
CA MET A 119 5.71 -0.37 -7.63
C MET A 119 6.28 -0.36 -9.06
N LEU A 120 5.92 -1.34 -9.90
CA LEU A 120 6.36 -1.39 -11.29
C LEU A 120 5.89 -0.17 -12.08
N SER A 121 4.61 0.21 -11.95
CA SER A 121 4.07 1.39 -12.61
C SER A 121 4.83 2.66 -12.21
N MET A 122 5.21 2.78 -10.94
CA MET A 122 6.02 3.92 -10.46
C MET A 122 7.44 3.93 -11.04
N LEU A 123 8.11 2.77 -11.09
CA LEU A 123 9.45 2.66 -11.68
C LEU A 123 9.45 3.00 -13.17
N GLN A 124 8.43 2.56 -13.90
CA GLN A 124 8.28 2.87 -15.33
C GLN A 124 8.09 4.37 -15.56
N ARG A 125 7.35 5.08 -14.70
CA ARG A 125 7.20 6.53 -14.76
C ARG A 125 8.49 7.29 -14.44
N THR A 126 9.32 6.75 -13.56
CA THR A 126 10.56 7.40 -13.11
C THR A 126 11.73 7.13 -14.07
N ARG A 127 11.63 6.10 -14.94
CA ARG A 127 12.63 5.87 -15.99
C ARG A 127 12.61 7.02 -17.00
N PRO A 128 13.74 7.73 -17.21
CA PRO A 128 13.82 8.69 -18.29
C PRO A 128 13.59 7.98 -19.63
N THR A 129 12.72 8.55 -20.45
CA THR A 129 12.50 8.17 -21.86
C THR A 129 13.81 8.37 -22.63
N GLY A 130 14.71 7.40 -22.59
CA GLY A 130 16.03 7.54 -23.20
C GLY A 130 17.13 6.59 -22.72
N MET A 131 16.84 5.61 -21.87
CA MET A 131 17.80 4.52 -21.61
C MET A 131 17.62 3.44 -22.67
N THR A 132 18.14 3.70 -23.87
CA THR A 132 18.39 2.66 -24.87
C THR A 132 19.36 1.68 -24.21
N LEU A 133 18.92 0.45 -23.93
CA LEU A 133 19.82 -0.63 -23.56
C LEU A 133 20.90 -0.70 -24.64
N THR A 134 22.13 -0.33 -24.30
CA THR A 134 23.26 -0.52 -25.20
C THR A 134 23.39 -2.01 -25.47
N GLU A 135 23.64 -2.38 -26.72
CA GLU A 135 23.62 -3.77 -27.22
C GLU A 135 24.50 -4.77 -26.45
N GLY A 136 25.34 -4.32 -25.50
CA GLY A 136 26.17 -5.14 -24.63
C GLY A 136 25.46 -5.83 -23.45
N GLU A 137 24.24 -5.45 -23.08
CA GLU A 137 23.50 -6.10 -21.96
C GLU A 137 22.58 -7.24 -22.44
N ARG A 138 22.33 -7.36 -23.75
CA ARG A 138 21.56 -8.47 -24.32
C ARG A 138 22.35 -9.79 -24.39
N SER A 139 23.68 -9.73 -24.37
CA SER A 139 24.55 -10.90 -24.44
C SER A 139 24.65 -11.68 -23.12
N ASP A 140 24.35 -11.05 -21.99
CA ASP A 140 24.54 -11.67 -20.66
C ASP A 140 23.28 -12.40 -20.16
N MET A 141 22.13 -12.15 -20.78
CA MET A 141 20.85 -12.77 -20.39
C MET A 141 20.48 -14.00 -21.23
N THR A 142 21.20 -14.28 -22.32
CA THR A 142 21.04 -15.50 -23.13
C THR A 142 21.99 -16.64 -22.73
N LEU A 143 22.99 -16.37 -21.88
CA LEU A 143 23.94 -17.38 -21.44
C LEU A 143 23.47 -18.19 -20.21
N THR A 144 22.53 -17.68 -19.41
CA THR A 144 22.09 -18.39 -18.19
C THR A 144 21.01 -19.45 -18.39
N GLU A 145 20.35 -19.51 -19.56
CA GLU A 145 19.34 -20.55 -19.84
C GLU A 145 19.94 -21.82 -20.50
N GLY A 146 21.19 -21.78 -20.97
CA GLY A 146 21.83 -22.90 -21.67
C GLY A 146 22.53 -23.95 -20.79
N GLU A 147 22.85 -23.65 -19.53
CA GLU A 147 23.77 -24.49 -18.73
C GLU A 147 23.12 -25.33 -17.62
N ARG A 148 21.78 -25.36 -17.50
CA ARG A 148 21.09 -26.19 -16.47
C ARG A 148 20.55 -27.54 -16.94
N SER A 149 20.82 -27.98 -18.17
CA SER A 149 20.24 -29.24 -18.69
C SER A 149 21.19 -30.46 -18.74
N VAL A 150 22.45 -30.36 -18.33
CA VAL A 150 23.36 -31.53 -18.38
C VAL A 150 24.21 -31.63 -17.11
N ARG A 151 23.62 -32.17 -16.03
CA ARG A 151 24.34 -32.87 -14.94
C ARG A 151 23.30 -33.52 -14.02
N GLY A 152 22.87 -34.72 -14.39
CA GLY A 152 21.92 -35.49 -13.61
C GLY A 152 21.55 -36.83 -14.24
N ALA A 153 22.53 -37.57 -14.77
CA ALA A 153 22.38 -38.97 -15.10
C ALA A 153 23.77 -39.64 -15.15
N THR A 154 24.19 -40.21 -14.03
CA THR A 154 25.06 -41.40 -13.96
C THR A 154 24.99 -41.97 -12.56
#